data_AF-A0A1A8E3S2-F1
#
_entry.id   AF-A0A1A8E3S2-F1
#
_cell.length_a   1.000
_cell.length_b   1.000
_cell.length_c   1.000
_cell.angle_alpha   90.00
_cell.angle_beta   90.00
_cell.angle_gamma   90.00
#
_symmetry.space_group_name_H-M   'P 1'
#
loop_
_entity.id
_entity.type
_entity.pdbx_description
1 polymer ?
#
loop_
_entity_poly.entity_id
_entity_poly.type
_entity_poly.pdbx_seq_one_letter_code
_entity_poly.pdbx_strand_id
1 'polypeptide(L)'
;AGAFGRSQKRIFSLLCFLSLFFAGSYVGIVFQGFTPDHWCRDAAAVERRRACGWSLGESRRLTAPLVNISGVLQHSSCEQYELDWNSTEPSCDLQNLHVSRLTSTACKDGWEYHYEGRNSIVTEFDLVCSDGWLVDMYQSTLNVGFLVGSFAFG
;
A
#
# COMPACT_ATOMS: atom_id res chain seq x y z
N ALA A 1 5.19 -55.54 3.35
CA ALA A 1 5.24 -54.12 2.92
C ALA A 1 4.76 -54.04 1.48
N GLY A 2 3.67 -53.31 1.20
CA GLY A 2 3.09 -53.22 -0.15
C GLY A 2 3.96 -52.36 -1.07
N ALA A 3 4.23 -52.84 -2.29
CA ALA A 3 5.00 -52.09 -3.27
C ALA A 3 4.21 -50.88 -3.79
N PHE A 4 4.89 -49.75 -3.96
CA PHE A 4 4.29 -48.52 -4.48
C PHE A 4 3.81 -48.72 -5.93
N GLY A 5 2.50 -48.92 -6.10
CA GLY A 5 1.88 -49.31 -7.36
C GLY A 5 1.81 -48.19 -8.40
N ARG A 6 1.54 -48.53 -9.67
CA ARG A 6 1.41 -47.54 -10.77
C ARG A 6 0.37 -46.45 -10.48
N SER A 7 -0.78 -46.82 -9.90
CA SER A 7 -1.83 -45.88 -9.53
C SER A 7 -1.40 -44.95 -8.39
N GLN A 8 -0.65 -45.47 -7.42
CA GLN A 8 -0.09 -44.71 -6.30
C GLN A 8 0.94 -43.68 -6.78
N LYS A 9 1.82 -44.08 -7.73
CA LYS A 9 2.74 -43.17 -8.42
C LYS A 9 2.00 -42.05 -9.15
N ARG A 10 0.91 -42.39 -9.87
CA ARG A 10 0.13 -41.40 -10.61
C ARG A 10 -0.54 -40.37 -9.70
N ILE A 11 -1.17 -40.81 -8.61
CA ILE A 11 -1.82 -39.93 -7.64
C ILE A 11 -0.78 -39.03 -6.96
N PHE A 12 0.34 -39.60 -6.50
CA PHE A 12 1.42 -38.84 -5.87
C PHE A 12 2.00 -37.78 -6.81
N SER A 13 2.26 -38.13 -8.07
CA SER A 13 2.72 -37.15 -9.06
C SER A 13 1.71 -36.01 -9.26
N LEU A 14 0.40 -36.31 -9.35
CA LEU A 14 -0.63 -35.28 -9.48
C LEU A 14 -0.68 -34.36 -8.25
N LEU A 15 -0.56 -34.91 -7.04
CA LEU A 15 -0.50 -34.12 -5.81
C LEU A 15 0.76 -33.24 -5.76
N CYS A 16 1.92 -33.75 -6.17
CA CYS A 16 3.14 -32.96 -6.29
C CYS A 16 2.99 -31.79 -7.27
N PHE A 17 2.42 -32.03 -8.46
CA PHE A 17 2.18 -30.95 -9.43
C PHE A 17 1.23 -29.89 -8.89
N LEU A 18 0.16 -30.31 -8.21
CA LEU A 18 -0.77 -29.39 -7.56
C LEU A 18 -0.07 -28.56 -6.48
N SER A 19 0.75 -29.18 -5.62
CA SER A 19 1.49 -28.46 -4.56
C SER A 19 2.49 -27.45 -5.12
N LEU A 20 3.18 -27.78 -6.22
CA LEU A 20 4.15 -26.88 -6.85
C LEU A 20 3.45 -25.64 -7.42
N PHE A 21 2.27 -25.82 -8.01
CA PHE A 21 1.45 -24.70 -8.50
C PHE A 21 1.05 -23.75 -7.37
N PHE A 22 0.52 -24.28 -6.27
CA PHE A 22 0.12 -23.47 -5.12
C PHE A 22 1.29 -22.75 -4.43
N ALA A 23 2.46 -23.39 -4.36
CA ALA A 23 3.67 -22.76 -3.82
C ALA A 23 4.07 -21.51 -4.62
N GLY A 24 3.97 -21.57 -5.96
CA GLY A 24 4.23 -20.42 -6.83
C GLY A 24 3.26 -19.26 -6.57
N SER A 25 1.97 -19.55 -6.45
CA SER A 25 0.95 -18.53 -6.14
C SER A 25 1.18 -17.88 -4.78
N TYR A 26 1.54 -18.67 -3.77
CA TYR A 26 1.81 -18.17 -2.41
C TYR A 26 2.98 -17.17 -2.39
N VAL A 27 4.08 -17.51 -3.07
CA VAL A 27 5.24 -16.63 -3.20
C VAL A 27 4.89 -15.37 -4.00
N GLY A 28 4.10 -15.50 -5.08
CA GLY A 28 3.68 -14.38 -5.92
C GLY A 28 2.90 -13.31 -5.15
N ILE A 29 2.03 -13.72 -4.22
CA ILE A 29 1.20 -12.83 -3.41
C ILE A 29 2.03 -11.90 -2.53
N VAL A 30 3.15 -12.36 -1.98
CA VAL A 30 4.04 -11.52 -1.17
C VAL A 30 4.61 -10.37 -1.99
N PHE A 31 5.05 -10.64 -3.21
CA PHE A 31 5.56 -9.61 -4.12
C PHE A 31 4.46 -8.69 -4.62
N GLN A 32 3.26 -9.22 -4.86
CA GLN A 32 2.12 -8.45 -5.35
C GLN A 32 1.46 -7.60 -4.24
N GLY A 33 1.67 -7.93 -2.96
CA GLY A 33 1.22 -7.18 -1.80
C GLY A 33 2.22 -6.13 -1.28
N PHE A 34 3.28 -5.83 -2.04
CA PHE A 34 4.25 -4.81 -1.63
C PHE A 34 3.57 -3.43 -1.50
N THR A 35 3.76 -2.78 -0.36
CA THR A 35 3.29 -1.41 -0.10
C THR A 35 4.45 -0.45 -0.32
N PRO A 36 4.50 0.29 -1.45
CA PRO A 36 5.52 1.32 -1.64
C PRO A 36 5.25 2.54 -0.76
N ASP A 37 6.24 3.44 -0.71
CA ASP A 37 6.07 4.76 -0.13
C ASP A 37 4.89 5.48 -0.80
N HIS A 38 3.98 5.95 0.04
CA HIS A 38 2.72 6.57 -0.38
C HIS A 38 2.47 7.84 0.40
N TRP A 39 1.77 8.77 -0.22
CA TRP A 39 1.42 10.07 0.36
C TRP A 39 0.02 10.46 -0.09
N CYS A 40 -0.67 11.28 0.70
CA CYS A 40 -1.94 11.83 0.26
C CYS A 40 -1.76 12.62 -1.03
N ARG A 41 -2.64 12.39 -2.00
CA ARG A 41 -2.76 13.22 -3.19
C ARG A 41 -3.73 14.36 -2.88
N ASP A 42 -3.33 15.59 -3.24
CA ASP A 42 -4.18 16.78 -3.20
C ASP A 42 -4.17 17.40 -4.60
N ALA A 43 -5.34 17.46 -5.24
CA ALA A 43 -5.46 17.91 -6.63
C ALA A 43 -5.01 19.37 -6.80
N ALA A 44 -5.29 20.23 -5.84
CA ALA A 44 -4.90 21.64 -5.88
C ALA A 44 -3.40 21.81 -5.58
N ALA A 45 -2.84 21.00 -4.68
CA ALA A 45 -1.39 20.95 -4.48
C ALA A 45 -0.65 20.51 -5.76
N VAL A 46 -1.19 19.52 -6.47
CA VAL A 46 -0.62 19.03 -7.74
C VAL A 46 -0.66 20.08 -8.83
N GLU A 47 -1.76 20.83 -8.94
CA GLU A 47 -1.89 21.90 -9.92
C GLU A 47 -0.92 23.05 -9.63
N ARG A 48 -0.82 23.49 -8.36
CA ARG A 48 0.16 24.50 -7.94
C ARG A 48 1.60 24.02 -8.12
N ARG A 49 1.90 22.75 -7.82
CA ARG A 49 3.21 22.14 -8.07
C ARG A 49 3.61 22.30 -9.54
N ARG A 50 2.68 22.10 -10.48
CA ARG A 50 2.91 22.28 -11.92
C ARG A 50 3.07 23.76 -12.30
N ALA A 51 2.23 24.64 -11.76
CA ALA A 51 2.27 26.06 -12.06
C ALA A 51 3.54 26.75 -11.52
N CYS A 52 3.99 26.39 -10.32
CA CYS A 52 5.13 26.97 -9.63
C CYS A 52 6.44 26.21 -9.85
N GLY A 53 6.40 25.02 -10.46
CA GLY A 53 7.59 24.18 -10.68
C GLY A 53 8.15 23.57 -9.40
N TRP A 54 7.32 23.32 -8.38
CA TRP A 54 7.77 22.71 -7.13
C TRP A 54 8.20 21.25 -7.32
N SER A 55 9.19 20.84 -6.54
CA SER A 55 9.53 19.43 -6.40
C SER A 55 8.46 18.69 -5.58
N LEU A 56 8.42 17.37 -5.76
CA LEU A 56 7.48 16.52 -5.05
C LEU A 56 7.73 16.53 -3.53
N GLY A 57 9.00 16.69 -3.11
CA GLY A 57 9.38 16.85 -1.71
C GLY A 57 8.89 18.16 -1.08
N GLU A 58 8.89 19.27 -1.84
CA GLU A 58 8.36 20.56 -1.35
C GLU A 58 6.84 20.50 -1.17
N SER A 59 6.13 19.92 -2.14
CA SER A 59 4.67 19.70 -2.02
C SER A 59 4.33 18.86 -0.79
N ARG A 60 5.09 17.77 -0.55
CA ARG A 60 4.88 16.90 0.63
C ARG A 60 5.09 17.64 1.94
N ARG A 61 6.10 18.50 2.04
CA ARG A 61 6.37 19.28 3.27
C ARG A 61 5.22 20.22 3.62
N LEU A 62 4.50 20.69 2.60
CA LEU A 62 3.37 21.58 2.75
C LEU A 62 2.08 20.85 3.11
N THR A 63 1.82 19.70 2.48
CA THR A 63 0.56 18.96 2.65
C THR A 63 0.59 17.96 3.80
N ALA A 64 1.73 17.39 4.15
CA ALA A 64 1.82 16.32 5.14
C ALA A 64 2.23 16.84 6.55
N PRO A 65 1.45 16.54 7.61
CA PRO A 65 1.76 16.94 8.97
C PRO A 65 2.98 16.20 9.54
N LEU A 66 3.68 16.87 10.44
CA LEU A 66 4.77 16.26 11.20
C LEU A 66 4.18 15.49 12.37
N VAL A 67 4.36 14.18 12.34
CA VAL A 67 3.94 13.24 13.39
C VAL A 67 5.17 12.66 14.06
N ASN A 68 5.06 12.38 15.35
CA ASN A 68 6.12 11.72 16.08
C ASN A 68 5.99 10.20 15.90
N ILE A 69 6.85 9.63 15.06
CA ILE A 69 6.93 8.19 14.84
C ILE A 69 8.16 7.70 15.59
N SER A 70 7.94 6.94 16.66
CA SER A 70 9.01 6.28 17.43
C SER A 70 10.09 7.24 17.97
N GLY A 71 9.71 8.46 18.35
CA GLY A 71 10.62 9.47 18.89
C GLY A 71 11.27 10.38 17.85
N VAL A 72 10.98 10.18 16.55
CA VAL A 72 11.48 11.00 15.45
C VAL A 72 10.33 11.75 14.80
N LEU A 73 10.48 13.06 14.63
CA LEU A 73 9.56 13.88 13.85
C LEU A 73 9.71 13.55 12.37
N GLN A 74 8.67 12.95 11.78
CA GLN A 74 8.61 12.61 10.37
C GLN A 74 7.27 13.08 9.78
N HIS A 75 7.22 13.30 8.47
CA HIS A 75 5.96 13.61 7.80
C HIS A 75 5.07 12.37 7.77
N SER A 76 3.78 12.54 8.08
CA SER A 76 2.79 11.48 8.03
C SER A 76 2.52 11.07 6.58
N SER A 77 2.55 9.77 6.28
CA SER A 77 2.13 9.25 4.98
C SER A 77 0.61 9.17 4.82
N CYS A 78 -0.12 9.10 5.95
CA CYS A 78 -1.55 8.79 6.01
C CYS A 78 -2.46 9.98 6.33
N GLU A 79 -1.88 11.10 6.72
CA GLU A 79 -2.61 12.31 7.06
C GLU A 79 -2.17 13.46 6.17
N GLN A 80 -3.07 14.41 5.95
CA GLN A 80 -2.79 15.67 5.28
C GLN A 80 -3.40 16.84 6.05
N TYR A 81 -2.79 18.01 5.93
CA TYR A 81 -3.38 19.26 6.40
C TYR A 81 -4.61 19.62 5.57
N GLU A 82 -5.64 20.10 6.24
CA GLU A 82 -6.82 20.64 5.58
C GLU A 82 -6.53 22.06 5.07
N LEU A 83 -6.06 22.15 3.83
CA LEU A 83 -5.70 23.41 3.18
C LEU A 83 -6.88 23.96 2.37
N ASP A 84 -7.31 25.19 2.69
CA ASP A 84 -8.23 25.93 1.82
C ASP A 84 -7.44 26.73 0.78
N TRP A 85 -7.24 26.10 -0.37
CA TRP A 85 -6.52 26.66 -1.51
C TRP A 85 -7.16 27.91 -2.12
N ASN A 86 -8.43 28.19 -1.83
CA ASN A 86 -9.14 29.39 -2.32
C ASN A 86 -8.83 30.62 -1.45
N SER A 87 -8.67 30.41 -0.14
CA SER A 87 -8.28 31.46 0.81
C SER A 87 -6.78 31.78 0.79
N THR A 88 -5.97 30.84 0.30
CA THR A 88 -4.52 30.99 0.24
C THR A 88 -4.14 31.78 -1.01
N GLU A 89 -3.45 32.91 -0.84
CA GLU A 89 -2.90 33.68 -1.98
C GLU A 89 -2.18 32.75 -2.98
N PRO A 90 -2.28 33.02 -4.29
CA PRO A 90 -1.62 32.25 -5.34
C PRO A 90 -0.09 32.50 -5.37
N SER A 91 0.55 32.60 -4.20
CA SER A 91 1.99 32.74 -4.10
C SER A 91 2.65 31.36 -4.23
N CYS A 92 3.69 31.28 -5.07
CA CYS A 92 4.56 30.11 -5.17
C CYS A 92 5.56 30.00 -4.00
N ASP A 93 5.44 30.88 -3.00
CA ASP A 93 6.37 30.98 -1.88
C ASP A 93 5.92 30.08 -0.72
N LEU A 94 6.68 29.01 -0.47
CA LEU A 94 6.38 27.98 0.53
C LEU A 94 6.41 28.50 1.97
N GLN A 95 7.04 29.65 2.24
CA GLN A 95 7.20 30.21 3.59
C GLN A 95 5.95 30.95 4.11
N ASN A 96 5.05 31.40 3.24
CA ASN A 96 3.90 32.22 3.66
C ASN A 96 2.67 31.39 4.06
N LEU A 97 2.70 30.07 3.84
CA LEU A 97 1.65 29.17 4.28
C LEU A 97 1.86 28.81 5.75
N HIS A 98 1.03 29.37 6.63
CA HIS A 98 1.05 29.07 8.06
C HIS A 98 0.40 27.71 8.37
N VAL A 99 1.01 26.65 7.85
CA VAL A 99 0.48 25.27 7.90
C VAL A 99 0.38 24.75 9.33
N SER A 100 1.22 25.24 10.25
CA SER A 100 1.29 24.79 11.65
C SER A 100 0.01 24.99 12.48
N ARG A 101 -0.98 25.77 12.00
CA ARG A 101 -2.27 25.96 12.70
C ARG A 101 -3.42 25.16 12.09
N LEU A 102 -3.18 24.45 11.00
CA LEU A 102 -4.22 23.71 10.31
C LEU A 102 -4.45 22.35 10.98
N THR A 103 -5.70 21.92 10.96
CA THR A 103 -6.10 20.58 11.40
C THR A 103 -5.59 19.55 10.41
N SER A 104 -5.05 18.44 10.93
CA SER A 104 -4.77 17.26 10.10
C SER A 104 -6.05 16.44 9.92
N THR A 105 -6.21 15.87 8.74
CA THR A 105 -7.32 14.99 8.37
C THR A 105 -6.79 13.80 7.56
N ALA A 106 -7.56 12.72 7.50
CA ALA A 106 -7.24 11.59 6.63
C ALA A 106 -7.26 12.02 5.14
N CYS A 107 -6.47 11.34 4.30
CA CYS A 107 -6.43 11.61 2.87
C CYS A 107 -7.84 11.46 2.23
N LYS A 108 -8.28 12.44 1.44
CA LYS A 108 -9.59 12.44 0.77
C LYS A 108 -9.48 12.24 -0.75
N ASP A 109 -8.45 12.79 -1.38
CA ASP A 109 -8.31 12.89 -2.85
C ASP A 109 -7.37 11.81 -3.45
N GLY A 110 -7.29 10.66 -2.79
CA GLY A 110 -6.49 9.51 -3.21
C GLY A 110 -5.02 9.58 -2.79
N TRP A 111 -4.16 8.85 -3.51
CA TRP A 111 -2.76 8.61 -3.12
C TRP A 111 -1.76 8.90 -4.26
N GLU A 112 -0.59 9.44 -3.91
CA GLU A 112 0.59 9.50 -4.78
C GLU A 112 1.62 8.47 -4.31
N TYR A 113 1.83 7.42 -5.12
CA TYR A 113 2.80 6.35 -4.86
C TYR A 113 4.16 6.65 -5.47
N HIS A 114 5.23 6.44 -4.70
CA HIS A 114 6.60 6.59 -5.17
C HIS A 114 7.16 5.21 -5.56
N TYR A 115 6.67 4.68 -6.68
CA TYR A 115 7.05 3.34 -7.15
C TYR A 115 7.29 3.35 -8.66
N GLU A 116 8.57 3.29 -9.04
CA GLU A 116 8.96 3.31 -10.46
C GLU A 116 8.81 1.92 -11.09
N GLY A 117 7.89 1.79 -12.05
CA GLY A 117 7.93 0.75 -13.07
C GLY A 117 7.13 -0.54 -12.82
N ARG A 118 6.44 -0.69 -11.69
CA ARG A 118 5.49 -1.81 -11.45
C ARG A 118 4.29 -1.33 -10.63
N ASN A 119 3.16 -2.03 -10.75
CA ASN A 119 2.01 -1.84 -9.88
C ASN A 119 1.89 -3.06 -8.96
N SER A 120 1.50 -2.82 -7.71
CA SER A 120 1.12 -3.85 -6.75
C SER A 120 -0.40 -3.80 -6.52
N ILE A 121 -0.98 -4.85 -5.91
CA ILE A 121 -2.40 -4.83 -5.48
C ILE A 121 -2.65 -3.61 -4.58
N VAL A 122 -1.67 -3.24 -3.77
CA VAL A 122 -1.78 -2.09 -2.85
C VAL A 122 -1.93 -0.78 -3.61
N THR A 123 -1.14 -0.57 -4.67
CA THR A 123 -1.22 0.66 -5.49
C THR A 123 -2.43 0.68 -6.43
N GLU A 124 -2.98 -0.49 -6.75
CA GLU A 124 -4.13 -0.60 -7.68
C GLU A 124 -5.47 -0.43 -6.96
N PHE A 125 -5.56 -0.88 -5.70
CA PHE A 125 -6.77 -0.83 -4.89
C PHE A 125 -6.68 0.14 -3.70
N ASP A 126 -5.63 0.97 -3.65
CA ASP A 126 -5.39 1.95 -2.59
C ASP A 126 -5.42 1.36 -1.16
N LEU A 127 -4.85 0.15 -0.98
CA LEU A 127 -4.86 -0.58 0.31
C LEU A 127 -3.78 -0.08 1.27
N VAL A 128 -3.84 1.19 1.65
CA VAL A 128 -2.89 1.82 2.57
C VAL A 128 -3.60 2.44 3.77
N CYS A 129 -2.85 2.73 4.83
CA CYS A 129 -3.35 3.41 6.02
C CYS A 129 -4.58 2.71 6.65
N SER A 130 -5.78 3.28 6.53
CA SER A 130 -7.03 2.68 7.05
C SER A 130 -7.32 1.30 6.46
N ASP A 131 -6.88 1.06 5.23
CA ASP A 131 -7.18 -0.14 4.47
C ASP A 131 -5.97 -1.07 4.32
N GLY A 132 -4.83 -0.71 4.93
CA GLY A 132 -3.61 -1.54 4.91
C GLY A 132 -3.82 -2.93 5.52
N TRP A 133 -4.71 -3.05 6.50
CA TRP A 133 -5.00 -4.33 7.15
C TRP A 133 -5.67 -5.36 6.22
N LEU A 134 -6.28 -4.93 5.10
CA LEU A 134 -6.91 -5.85 4.14
C LEU A 134 -5.87 -6.76 3.48
N VAL A 135 -4.64 -6.27 3.29
CA VAL A 135 -3.52 -7.05 2.74
C VAL A 135 -3.18 -8.21 3.68
N ASP A 136 -3.10 -7.94 4.98
CA ASP A 136 -2.81 -8.96 6.00
C ASP A 136 -3.99 -9.94 6.17
N MET A 137 -5.23 -9.45 6.05
CA MET A 137 -6.42 -10.28 6.07
C MET A 137 -6.44 -11.29 4.92
N TYR A 138 -6.04 -10.86 3.72
CA TYR A 138 -5.94 -11.75 2.56
C TYR A 138 -4.95 -12.89 2.79
N GLN A 139 -3.75 -12.59 3.31
CA GLN A 139 -2.76 -13.62 3.67
C GLN A 139 -3.29 -14.58 4.75
N SER A 140 -3.97 -14.05 5.76
CA SER A 140 -4.55 -14.84 6.84
C SER A 140 -5.64 -15.80 6.31
N THR A 141 -6.50 -15.31 5.41
CA THR A 141 -7.58 -16.11 4.79
C THR A 141 -7.02 -17.29 4.00
N LEU A 142 -5.90 -17.10 3.29
CA LEU A 142 -5.23 -18.19 2.57
C LEU A 142 -4.71 -19.27 3.51
N ASN A 143 -4.09 -18.88 4.63
CA ASN A 143 -3.60 -19.82 5.63
C ASN A 143 -4.74 -20.61 6.29
N VAL A 144 -5.87 -19.97 6.57
CA VAL A 144 -7.08 -20.66 7.04
C VAL A 144 -7.58 -21.66 5.98
N GLY A 145 -7.59 -21.27 4.71
CA GLY A 145 -7.95 -22.17 3.60
C GLY A 145 -7.06 -23.41 3.54
N PHE A 146 -5.74 -23.25 3.70
CA PHE A 146 -4.81 -24.37 3.79
C PHE A 146 -5.10 -25.26 5.01
N LEU A 147 -5.32 -24.68 6.18
CA LEU A 147 -5.63 -25.42 7.40
C LEU A 147 -6.90 -26.26 7.25
N VAL A 148 -7.98 -25.66 6.71
CA VAL A 148 -9.24 -26.36 6.46
C VAL A 148 -9.05 -27.46 5.42
N GLY A 149 -8.28 -27.19 4.36
CA GLY A 149 -7.94 -28.19 3.33
C GLY A 149 -7.21 -29.39 3.90
N SER A 150 -6.18 -29.17 4.73
CA SER A 150 -5.46 -30.23 5.42
C SER A 150 -6.36 -31.02 6.37
N PHE A 151 -7.27 -30.37 7.09
CA PHE A 151 -8.19 -31.08 7.96
C PHE A 151 -9.20 -31.95 7.18
N ALA A 152 -9.71 -31.44 6.05
CA ALA A 152 -10.72 -32.14 5.26
C ALA A 152 -10.16 -33.28 4.42
N PHE A 153 -8.95 -33.11 3.86
CA PHE A 153 -8.37 -34.05 2.88
C PHE A 153 -7.12 -34.80 3.37
N GLY A 154 -6.50 -34.36 4.47
CA GLY A 154 -5.30 -34.97 5.06
C GLY A 154 -4.01 -34.41 4.49
#